data_AF-A0A957CIM3-F1
#
_entry.id   AF-A0A957CIM3-F1
#
_cell.length_a   1.000
_cell.length_b   1.000
_cell.length_c   1.000
_cell.angle_alpha   90.00
_cell.angle_beta   90.00
_cell.angle_gamma   90.00
#
_symmetry.space_group_name_H-M   'P 1'
#
loop_
_entity.id
_entity.type
_entity.pdbx_description
1 polymer ?
#
loop_
_entity_poly.entity_id
_entity_poly.type
_entity_poly.pdbx_seq_one_letter_code
_entity_poly.pdbx_strand_id
1 'polypeptide(L)' 'MEALRKFWEGWKKFGQFMGDLIGRLVLTIFYFTILLPFGILVTLFSDRLDLKSFSTPKWLERKTTDLTMDDARRLS' A
#
# COMPACT_ATOMS: atom_id res chain seq x y z
N MET A 1 15.04 22.33 45.82
CA MET A 1 14.62 21.01 45.29
C MET A 1 13.48 21.10 44.27
N GLU A 2 12.57 22.08 44.33
CA GLU A 2 11.43 22.17 43.40
C GLU A 2 11.78 22.62 41.96
N ALA A 3 12.76 23.50 41.81
CA ALA A 3 13.20 23.98 40.49
C ALA A 3 13.73 22.84 39.60
N LEU A 4 14.45 21.89 40.19
CA LEU A 4 14.97 20.72 39.48
C LEU A 4 13.84 19.79 39.02
N ARG A 5 12.79 19.62 39.85
CA ARG A 5 11.60 18.84 39.50
C ARG A 5 10.82 19.48 38.35
N LYS A 6 10.59 20.79 38.39
CA LYS A 6 9.92 21.52 37.29
C LYS A 6 10.71 21.44 35.98
N PHE A 7 12.04 21.59 36.05
CA PHE A 7 12.90 21.45 34.88
C PHE A 7 12.85 20.03 34.31
N TRP A 8 12.88 19.01 35.18
CA TRP A 8 12.77 17.60 34.79
C TRP A 8 11.42 17.26 34.16
N GLU A 9 10.33 17.83 34.66
CA GLU A 9 9.00 17.68 34.06
C GLU A 9 8.91 18.34 32.68
N GLY A 10 9.48 19.54 32.52
CA GLY A 10 9.59 20.20 31.23
C GLY A 10 10.44 19.41 30.23
N TRP A 11 11.57 18.88 30.69
CA TRP A 11 12.47 18.04 29.88
C TRP A 11 11.78 16.76 29.39
N LYS A 12 11.03 16.08 30.26
CA LYS A 12 10.25 14.88 29.88
C LYS A 12 9.19 15.21 28.82
N LYS A 13 8.44 16.31 28.99
CA LYS A 13 7.45 16.77 28.00
C LYS A 13 8.09 17.10 26.65
N PHE A 14 9.26 17.74 26.68
CA PHE A 14 10.02 18.04 25.47
C PHE A 14 10.48 16.76 24.75
N GLY A 15 11.00 15.79 25.49
CA GLY A 15 11.37 14.48 24.93
C GLY A 15 10.19 13.75 24.30
N GLN A 16 9.01 13.81 24.92
CA GLN A 16 7.78 13.23 24.38
C GLN A 16 7.36 13.89 23.06
N PHE A 17 7.37 15.22 23.02
CA PHE A 17 7.04 15.97 21.80
C PHE A 17 8.03 15.70 20.66
N MET A 18 9.33 15.68 20.97
CA MET A 18 10.37 15.35 20.00
C MET A 18 10.24 13.91 19.50
N GLY A 19 9.90 12.97 20.39
CA GLY A 19 9.66 11.57 20.04
C GLY A 19 8.50 11.41 19.06
N ASP A 20 7.37 12.09 19.30
CA ASP A 20 6.22 12.06 18.40
C ASP A 20 6.55 12.69 17.04
N LEU A 21 7.27 13.82 17.04
CA LEU A 21 7.67 14.50 15.82
C LEU A 21 8.64 13.64 15.00
N ILE A 22 9.71 13.14 15.63
CA ILE A 22 10.71 12.28 14.99
C ILE A 22 10.07 10.97 14.54
N GLY A 23 9.24 10.35 15.37
CA GLY A 23 8.53 9.11 15.03
C GLY A 23 7.67 9.29 13.78
N ARG A 24 6.88 10.37 13.71
CA ARG A 24 6.09 10.69 12.51
C ARG A 24 6.97 11.01 11.31
N LEU A 25 8.05 11.75 11.49
CA LEU A 25 8.97 12.11 10.40
C LEU A 25 9.66 10.88 9.82
N VAL A 26 10.22 10.04 10.68
CA VAL A 26 10.88 8.77 10.31
C VAL A 26 9.89 7.85 9.61
N LEU A 27 8.67 7.71 10.15
CA LEU A 27 7.64 6.89 9.52
C LEU A 27 7.26 7.44 8.14
N THR A 28 7.06 8.76 8.03
CA THR A 28 6.73 9.40 6.75
C THR A 28 7.84 9.17 5.73
N ILE A 29 9.09 9.42 6.09
CA ILE A 29 10.25 9.19 5.22
C ILE A 29 10.33 7.72 4.83
N PHE A 30 10.22 6.79 5.78
CA PHE A 30 10.26 5.35 5.52
C PHE A 30 9.20 4.91 4.51
N TYR A 31 7.96 5.38 4.68
CA TYR A 31 6.87 5.04 3.76
C TYR A 31 7.13 5.64 2.36
N PHE A 32 7.65 6.86 2.29
CA PHE A 32 7.97 7.50 1.01
C PHE A 32 9.21 6.96 0.32
N THR A 33 10.22 6.49 1.05
CA THR A 33 11.48 6.01 0.48
C THR A 33 11.53 4.51 0.24
N ILE A 34 10.69 3.72 0.92
CA ILE A 34 10.65 2.27 0.74
C ILE A 34 9.35 1.84 0.09
N LEU A 35 8.21 2.10 0.73
CA LEU A 35 6.91 1.61 0.27
C LEU A 35 6.50 2.21 -1.08
N LEU A 36 6.69 3.53 -1.27
CA LEU A 36 6.35 4.20 -2.52
C LEU A 36 7.15 3.68 -3.72
N PRO A 37 8.50 3.66 -3.72
CA PRO A 37 9.24 3.12 -4.85
C PRO A 37 9.00 1.63 -5.04
N PHE A 38 8.80 0.86 -3.97
CA PHE A 38 8.40 -0.54 -4.09
C PHE A 38 7.05 -0.70 -4.80
N GLY A 39 6.04 0.10 -4.42
CA GLY A 39 4.73 0.10 -5.06
C GLY A 39 4.80 0.52 -6.53
N ILE A 40 5.61 1.52 -6.86
CA ILE A 40 5.88 1.92 -8.25
C ILE A 40 6.53 0.78 -9.01
N LEU A 41 7.55 0.13 -8.44
CA LEU A 41 8.21 -1.01 -9.05
C LEU A 41 7.20 -2.12 -9.31
N VAL A 42 6.48 -2.59 -8.29
CA VAL A 42 5.47 -3.64 -8.45
C VAL A 42 4.41 -3.26 -9.47
N THR A 43 3.96 -2.00 -9.51
CA THR A 43 2.94 -1.55 -10.48
C THR A 43 3.48 -1.45 -11.90
N LEU A 44 4.74 -1.03 -12.09
CA LEU A 44 5.36 -0.97 -13.40
C LEU A 44 5.75 -2.36 -13.93
N PHE A 45 6.14 -3.27 -13.06
CA PHE A 45 6.63 -4.60 -13.43
C PHE A 45 5.55 -5.69 -13.40
N SER A 46 4.50 -5.54 -12.59
CA SER A 46 3.33 -6.41 -12.67
C SER A 46 2.42 -5.88 -13.76
N ASP A 47 2.37 -6.54 -14.91
CA ASP A 47 1.41 -6.22 -15.95
C ASP A 47 0.01 -6.64 -15.48
N ARG A 48 -0.65 -5.77 -14.71
CA ARG A 48 -1.88 -6.10 -14.00
C ARG A 48 -3.09 -6.24 -14.92
N LEU A 49 -2.99 -5.84 -16.19
CA LEU A 49 -4.17 -5.77 -17.05
C LEU A 49 -3.86 -5.88 -18.56
N ASP A 50 -2.69 -6.38 -18.95
CA ASP A 50 -2.24 -6.45 -20.37
C ASP A 50 -2.25 -5.06 -21.05
N LEU A 51 -2.26 -3.98 -20.25
CA LEU A 51 -2.34 -2.58 -20.71
C LEU A 51 -1.04 -2.12 -21.36
N LYS A 52 0.07 -2.79 -21.06
CA LYS A 52 1.37 -2.53 -21.71
C LYS A 52 1.51 -3.24 -23.05
N SER A 53 0.62 -4.17 -23.36
CA SER A 53 0.54 -4.76 -24.67
C SER A 53 0.08 -3.67 -25.64
N PHE A 54 1.01 -3.16 -26.45
CA PHE A 54 0.71 -2.45 -27.69
C PHE A 54 -0.03 -3.33 -28.71
N SER A 55 -0.54 -4.50 -28.29
CA SER A 55 -1.44 -5.31 -29.07
C SER A 55 -2.76 -4.57 -29.21
N THR A 56 -3.21 -4.47 -30.45
CA THR A 56 -4.55 -4.02 -30.82
C THR A 56 -5.58 -4.65 -29.87
N PRO A 57 -6.57 -3.90 -29.35
CA PRO A 57 -7.64 -4.49 -28.56
C PRO A 57 -8.28 -5.62 -29.38
N LYS A 58 -8.04 -6.86 -28.97
CA LYS A 58 -8.59 -8.06 -29.61
C LYS A 58 -9.73 -8.55 -28.74
N TRP A 59 -10.86 -8.83 -29.38
CA TRP A 59 -11.90 -9.62 -28.76
C TRP A 59 -11.31 -10.99 -28.43
N LEU A 60 -11.09 -11.25 -27.14
CA LEU A 60 -10.74 -12.59 -26.66
C LEU A 60 -11.99 -13.45 -26.80
N GLU A 61 -11.87 -14.54 -27.56
CA GLU A 61 -12.90 -15.56 -27.58
C GLU A 61 -13.04 -16.13 -26.17
N ARG A 62 -14.18 -15.84 -25.55
CA ARG A 62 -14.56 -16.46 -24.29
C ARG A 62 -14.85 -17.93 -24.60
N LYS A 63 -13.95 -18.83 -24.19
CA LYS A 63 -14.24 -20.27 -24.13
C LYS A 63 -15.25 -20.50 -23.00
N THR A 64 -16.54 -20.37 -23.32
CA THR A 64 -17.63 -20.83 -22.47
C THR A 64 -17.68 -22.35 -22.53
N THR A 65 -17.47 -23.02 -21.41
CA THR A 65 -17.79 -24.46 -21.27
C THR A 65 -19.30 -24.70 -21.26
N ASP A 66 -20.08 -23.66 -20.94
CA ASP A 66 -21.53 -23.75 -20.76
C ASP A 66 -22.29 -23.56 -22.07
N LEU A 67 -22.11 -24.48 -23.01
CA LEU A 67 -22.81 -24.46 -24.31
C LEU A 67 -24.18 -25.17 -24.24
N THR A 68 -24.47 -25.89 -23.15
CA THR A 68 -25.68 -26.73 -23.02
C THR A 68 -26.51 -26.34 -21.80
N MET A 69 -27.84 -26.35 -21.95
CA MET A 69 -28.77 -26.07 -20.85
C MET A 69 -28.60 -26.99 -19.63
N ASP A 70 -28.05 -28.20 -19.85
CA ASP A 70 -27.74 -29.17 -18.81
C ASP A 70 -26.52 -28.78 -17.94
N ASP A 71 -25.56 -28.02 -18.47
CA ASP A 71 -24.38 -27.57 -17.71
C ASP A 71 -24.76 -26.49 -16.67
N ALA A 72 -25.72 -25.63 -17.01
CA ALA A 72 -26.26 -24.62 -16.09
C ALA A 72 -27.02 -25.25 -14.90
N ARG A 73 -27.66 -26.41 -15.09
CA ARG A 73 -28.38 -27.12 -14.01
C ARG A 73 -27.45 -27.82 -13.01
N ARG A 74 -26.20 -28.11 -13.38
CA ARG A 74 -25.22 -28.75 -12.49
C ARG A 74 -24.56 -27.78 -11.51
N LEU A 75 -24.69 -26.47 -11.75
CA LEU A 75 -24.09 -25.40 -10.97
C LEU A 75 -25.05 -24.74 -9.96
N SER A 76 -26.31 -25.17 -9.90
CA SER A 76 -27.33 -24.74 -8.92
C SER A 76 -27.63 -25.85 -7.90
#